data_AF-A0A7Z9MHC3-F1
#
_entry.id   AF-A0A7Z9MHC3-F1
#
_cell.length_a   1.000
_cell.length_b   1.000
_cell.length_c   1.000
_cell.angle_alpha   90.00
_cell.angle_beta   90.00
_cell.angle_gamma   90.00
#
_symmetry.space_group_name_H-M   'P 1'
#
loop_
_entity.id
_entity.type
_entity.pdbx_description
1 polymer ?
#
loop_
_entity_poly.entity_id
_entity_poly.type
_entity_poly.pdbx_seq_one_letter_code
_entity_poly.pdbx_strand_id
1 'polypeptide(L)'
;IKILATLLKPSWGEARVDGKVIGYQNPEIRPVIGYVPDFMGSYDDMIVREYLDFFATCYGLDGAQRVRAVGDVLELTELNYKANSQVAGLSRGMSQRLSIARVLLHDPKVLLLDEPASGLDPRARIEIRELLKELHRMGKTILISSHILHELAELCTSVGIIEQGKLLFSGKVDDILTKAKVGQVIHIEVTERSEDAATLLRSVDGIRTVDVVSDNGHHRIDITIDSNSSLDRSEIPNRLIAQGFRMTSMQGEQINLETAFMRLTKGLVG
;
A
#
# COMPACT_ATOMS: atom_id res chain seq x y z
N ILE A 1 12.47 8.53 -1.81
CA ILE A 1 11.87 9.06 -3.07
C ILE A 1 12.59 10.28 -3.64
N LYS A 2 12.87 11.34 -2.87
CA LYS A 2 13.49 12.59 -3.39
C LYS A 2 14.81 12.41 -4.18
N ILE A 3 15.65 11.43 -3.81
CA ILE A 3 16.85 11.08 -4.60
C ILE A 3 16.44 10.57 -5.99
N LEU A 4 15.48 9.63 -6.07
CA LEU A 4 14.94 9.09 -7.33
C LEU A 4 14.30 10.18 -8.20
N ALA A 5 13.71 11.20 -7.57
CA ALA A 5 13.14 12.37 -8.25
C ALA A 5 14.20 13.39 -8.75
N THR A 6 15.50 13.11 -8.59
CA THR A 6 16.61 14.03 -8.92
C THR A 6 16.66 15.32 -8.09
N LEU A 7 15.90 15.38 -6.98
CA LEU A 7 15.82 16.54 -6.10
C LEU A 7 16.94 16.57 -5.06
N LEU A 8 17.49 15.40 -4.73
CA LEU A 8 18.62 15.26 -3.81
C LEU A 8 19.71 14.39 -4.43
N LYS A 9 20.96 14.69 -4.12
CA LYS A 9 22.09 13.83 -4.48
C LYS A 9 22.26 12.74 -3.40
N PRO A 10 22.53 11.49 -3.77
CA PRO A 10 22.87 10.46 -2.80
C PRO A 10 24.18 10.81 -2.08
N SER A 11 24.24 10.59 -0.76
CA SER A 11 25.49 10.79 0.01
C SER A 11 26.53 9.70 -0.30
N TRP A 12 26.07 8.46 -0.52
CA TRP A 12 26.88 7.34 -1.01
C TRP A 12 25.99 6.39 -1.82
N GLY A 13 26.63 5.47 -2.56
CA GLY A 13 25.93 4.47 -3.37
C GLY A 13 25.46 5.01 -4.72
N GLU A 14 24.67 4.20 -5.42
CA GLU A 14 24.17 4.50 -6.76
C GLU A 14 22.66 4.28 -6.83
N ALA A 15 21.96 5.16 -7.51
CA ALA A 15 20.54 5.03 -7.81
C ALA A 15 20.32 5.19 -9.31
N ARG A 16 19.48 4.32 -9.89
CA ARG A 16 19.19 4.31 -11.33
C ARG A 16 17.70 4.39 -11.60
N VAL A 17 17.32 5.07 -12.68
CA VAL A 17 15.95 5.11 -13.22
C VAL A 17 16.02 4.90 -14.73
N ASP A 18 15.23 3.95 -15.26
CA ASP A 18 15.24 3.61 -16.70
C ASP A 18 16.67 3.35 -17.23
N GLY A 19 17.48 2.64 -16.42
CA GLY A 19 18.89 2.33 -16.70
C GLY A 19 19.90 3.46 -16.45
N LYS A 20 19.45 4.69 -16.20
CA LYS A 20 20.28 5.90 -16.12
C LYS A 20 20.65 6.25 -14.69
N VAL A 21 21.87 6.73 -14.46
CA VAL A 21 22.42 7.03 -13.14
C VAL A 21 22.05 8.44 -12.69
N ILE A 22 21.50 8.55 -11.48
CA ILE A 22 21.14 9.83 -10.85
C ILE A 22 22.40 10.63 -10.50
N GLY A 23 22.33 11.94 -10.72
CA GLY A 23 23.44 12.88 -10.53
C GLY A 23 24.02 13.31 -11.87
N TYR A 24 24.54 12.36 -12.65
CA TYR A 24 25.19 12.63 -13.94
C TYR A 24 24.18 12.74 -15.09
N GLN A 25 23.17 11.86 -15.14
CA GLN A 25 22.22 11.76 -16.25
C GLN A 25 20.85 12.38 -15.95
N ASN A 26 20.79 13.31 -14.98
CA ASN A 26 19.53 13.94 -14.57
C ASN A 26 18.72 14.56 -15.71
N PRO A 27 19.31 15.26 -16.70
CA PRO A 27 18.55 15.81 -17.84
C PRO A 27 17.84 14.73 -18.68
N GLU A 28 18.39 13.51 -18.73
CA GLU A 28 17.77 12.38 -19.42
C GLU A 28 16.74 11.64 -18.56
N ILE A 29 16.86 11.74 -17.23
CA ILE A 29 15.95 11.11 -16.27
C ILE A 29 14.66 11.93 -16.09
N ARG A 30 14.76 13.25 -15.98
CA ARG A 30 13.61 14.14 -15.70
C ARG A 30 12.44 13.97 -16.68
N PRO A 31 12.65 13.82 -18.00
CA PRO A 31 11.55 13.59 -18.94
C PRO A 31 10.89 12.21 -18.81
N VAL A 32 11.56 11.21 -18.23
CA VAL A 32 10.98 9.86 -18.09
C VAL A 32 10.31 9.63 -16.73
N ILE A 33 10.44 10.58 -15.79
CA ILE A 33 9.84 10.49 -14.46
C ILE A 33 8.74 11.55 -14.26
N GLY A 34 7.73 11.20 -13.48
CA GLY A 34 6.74 12.13 -12.93
C GLY A 34 6.78 12.07 -11.41
N TYR A 35 7.05 13.18 -10.73
CA TYR A 35 7.07 13.24 -9.27
C TYR A 35 5.88 14.02 -8.71
N VAL A 36 5.10 13.36 -7.86
CA VAL A 36 3.99 13.92 -7.11
C VAL A 36 4.40 14.00 -5.64
N PRO A 37 4.60 15.21 -5.09
CA PRO A 37 4.85 15.38 -3.66
C PRO A 37 3.55 15.24 -2.83
N ASP A 38 3.68 15.03 -1.52
CA ASP A 38 2.57 14.98 -0.56
C ASP A 38 1.76 16.29 -0.53
N PHE A 39 2.44 17.43 -0.69
CA PHE A 39 1.79 18.74 -0.76
C PHE A 39 2.07 19.43 -2.10
N MET A 40 1.00 19.87 -2.76
CA MET A 40 1.07 20.71 -3.95
C MET A 40 1.48 22.14 -3.59
N GLY A 41 2.32 22.76 -4.42
CA GLY A 41 2.61 24.19 -4.28
C GLY A 41 1.35 25.06 -4.47
N SER A 42 1.35 26.27 -3.91
CA SER A 42 0.25 27.23 -3.99
C SER A 42 0.13 27.81 -5.41
N TYR A 43 -1.00 27.58 -6.07
CA TYR A 43 -1.39 28.18 -7.36
C TYR A 43 -2.86 28.60 -7.29
N ASP A 44 -3.20 29.23 -6.17
CA ASP A 44 -4.57 29.36 -5.68
C ASP A 44 -5.48 30.17 -6.62
N ASP A 45 -4.89 31.14 -7.33
CA ASP A 45 -5.59 32.06 -8.23
C ASP A 45 -5.75 31.51 -9.66
N MET A 46 -5.09 30.42 -10.02
CA MET A 46 -5.20 29.83 -11.37
C MET A 46 -6.45 28.94 -11.47
N ILE A 47 -7.06 28.87 -12.65
CA ILE A 47 -8.02 27.79 -12.93
C ILE A 47 -7.28 26.49 -13.29
N VAL A 48 -7.95 25.36 -13.10
CA VAL A 48 -7.40 24.02 -13.37
C VAL A 48 -6.81 23.89 -14.78
N ARG A 49 -7.50 24.40 -15.80
CA ARG A 49 -7.01 24.37 -17.18
C ARG A 49 -5.74 25.20 -17.36
N GLU A 50 -5.72 26.44 -16.87
CA GLU A 50 -4.55 27.34 -16.95
C GLU A 50 -3.34 26.74 -16.25
N TYR A 51 -3.56 26.11 -15.08
CA TYR A 51 -2.52 25.40 -14.36
C TYR A 51 -1.88 24.30 -15.22
N LEU A 52 -2.70 23.46 -15.88
CA LEU A 52 -2.19 22.40 -16.74
C LEU A 52 -1.53 22.95 -18.01
N ASP A 53 -2.11 23.97 -18.65
CA ASP A 53 -1.53 24.63 -19.81
C ASP A 53 -0.16 25.25 -19.50
N PHE A 54 0.00 25.84 -18.31
CA PHE A 54 1.28 26.36 -17.83
C PHE A 54 2.34 25.26 -17.75
N PHE A 55 2.05 24.16 -17.04
CA PHE A 55 3.02 23.06 -16.93
C PHE A 55 3.28 22.36 -18.25
N ALA A 56 2.28 22.21 -19.12
CA ALA A 56 2.45 21.65 -20.45
C ALA A 56 3.44 22.48 -21.27
N THR A 57 3.34 23.81 -21.19
CA THR A 57 4.28 24.73 -21.81
C THR A 57 5.68 24.60 -21.20
N CYS A 58 5.80 24.43 -19.88
CA CYS A 58 7.10 24.17 -19.22
C CYS A 58 7.75 22.85 -19.67
N TYR A 59 6.96 21.85 -20.08
CA TYR A 59 7.45 20.61 -20.67
C TYR A 59 7.72 20.71 -22.18
N GLY A 60 7.56 21.90 -22.78
CA GLY A 60 7.80 22.13 -24.21
C GLY A 60 6.68 21.63 -25.12
N LEU A 61 5.45 21.49 -24.60
CA LEU A 61 4.29 21.13 -25.39
C LEU A 61 3.60 22.39 -25.94
N ASP A 62 3.45 22.44 -27.27
CA ASP A 62 2.95 23.62 -27.97
C ASP A 62 1.71 23.32 -28.81
N GLY A 63 0.93 24.37 -29.11
CA GLY A 63 -0.17 24.34 -30.07
C GLY A 63 -1.13 23.16 -29.88
N ALA A 64 -1.30 22.36 -30.93
CA ALA A 64 -2.22 21.22 -30.93
C ALA A 64 -1.78 20.07 -30.01
N GLN A 65 -0.47 19.90 -29.76
CA GLN A 65 0.02 18.88 -28.84
C GLN A 65 -0.36 19.23 -27.40
N ARG A 66 -0.20 20.50 -27.01
CA ARG A 66 -0.62 21.00 -25.70
C ARG A 66 -2.11 20.80 -25.46
N VAL A 67 -2.94 21.22 -26.41
CA VAL A 67 -4.41 21.13 -26.29
C VAL A 67 -4.85 19.68 -26.11
N ARG A 68 -4.26 18.75 -26.86
CA ARG A 68 -4.52 17.31 -26.71
C ARG A 68 -4.06 16.79 -25.35
N ALA A 69 -2.79 16.99 -24.98
CA ALA A 69 -2.25 16.51 -23.71
C ALA A 69 -3.05 17.00 -22.50
N VAL A 70 -3.43 18.29 -22.48
CA VAL A 70 -4.26 18.86 -21.40
C VAL A 70 -5.66 18.24 -21.38
N GLY A 71 -6.28 18.03 -22.55
CA GLY A 71 -7.57 17.34 -22.65
C GLY A 71 -7.51 15.90 -22.14
N ASP A 72 -6.52 15.15 -22.61
CA ASP A 72 -6.34 13.74 -22.28
C ASP A 72 -6.12 13.55 -20.77
N VAL A 73 -5.27 14.37 -20.13
CA VAL A 73 -5.05 14.26 -18.67
C VAL A 73 -6.26 14.71 -17.85
N LEU A 74 -7.04 15.69 -18.32
CA LEU A 74 -8.27 16.10 -17.64
C LEU A 74 -9.35 15.03 -17.71
N GLU A 75 -9.40 14.29 -18.81
CA GLU A 75 -10.30 13.14 -18.97
C GLU A 75 -9.86 11.97 -18.10
N LEU A 76 -8.58 11.58 -18.19
CA LEU A 76 -8.02 10.47 -17.43
C LEU A 76 -8.13 10.67 -15.92
N THR A 77 -8.03 11.91 -15.44
CA THR A 77 -8.16 12.25 -14.01
C THR A 77 -9.57 12.66 -13.60
N GLU A 78 -10.54 12.58 -14.52
CA GLU A 78 -11.93 12.96 -14.32
C GLU A 78 -12.10 14.38 -13.76
N LEU A 79 -11.31 15.35 -14.26
CA LEU A 79 -11.36 16.76 -13.85
C LEU A 79 -11.97 17.69 -14.90
N ASN A 80 -12.46 17.16 -16.02
CA ASN A 80 -13.08 17.95 -17.09
C ASN A 80 -14.19 18.91 -16.61
N TYR A 81 -15.08 18.45 -15.73
CA TYR A 81 -16.17 19.28 -15.17
C TYR A 81 -15.69 20.38 -14.22
N LYS A 82 -14.42 20.32 -13.78
CA LYS A 82 -13.74 21.33 -12.95
C LYS A 82 -12.68 22.12 -13.70
N ALA A 83 -12.53 21.95 -15.02
CA ALA A 83 -11.49 22.59 -15.80
C ALA A 83 -11.46 24.13 -15.66
N ASN A 84 -12.63 24.76 -15.45
CA ASN A 84 -12.77 26.21 -15.28
C ASN A 84 -12.93 26.64 -13.81
N SER A 85 -12.75 25.73 -12.85
CA SER A 85 -12.75 26.05 -11.41
C SER A 85 -11.37 26.50 -10.97
N GLN A 86 -11.30 27.35 -9.94
CA GLN A 86 -10.05 27.74 -9.30
C GLN A 86 -9.40 26.54 -8.60
N VAL A 87 -8.08 26.45 -8.65
CA VAL A 87 -7.30 25.40 -7.97
C VAL A 87 -7.54 25.42 -6.46
N ALA A 88 -7.66 26.61 -5.85
CA ALA A 88 -7.99 26.76 -4.43
C ALA A 88 -9.37 26.20 -4.04
N GLY A 89 -10.30 26.11 -5.00
CA GLY A 89 -11.66 25.59 -4.77
C GLY A 89 -11.78 24.07 -4.89
N LEU A 90 -10.67 23.36 -5.14
CA LEU A 90 -10.66 21.91 -5.26
C LEU A 90 -10.66 21.24 -3.89
N SER A 91 -11.39 20.12 -3.77
CA SER A 91 -11.22 19.24 -2.61
C SER A 91 -9.81 18.64 -2.62
N ARG A 92 -9.34 18.15 -1.47
CA ARG A 92 -8.02 17.52 -1.36
C ARG A 92 -7.83 16.39 -2.38
N GLY A 93 -8.86 15.56 -2.60
CA GLY A 93 -8.83 14.49 -3.61
C GLY A 93 -8.76 15.00 -5.04
N MET A 94 -9.46 16.10 -5.36
CA MET A 94 -9.38 16.75 -6.67
C MET A 94 -8.00 17.38 -6.90
N SER A 95 -7.44 18.05 -5.89
CA SER A 95 -6.08 18.59 -5.95
C SER A 95 -5.04 17.49 -6.17
N GLN A 96 -5.21 16.34 -5.52
CA GLN A 96 -4.35 15.19 -5.75
C GLN A 96 -4.48 14.63 -7.18
N ARG A 97 -5.69 14.56 -7.73
CA ARG A 97 -5.89 14.16 -9.13
C ARG A 97 -5.26 15.17 -10.08
N LEU A 98 -5.31 16.47 -9.77
CA LEU A 98 -4.65 17.52 -10.54
C LEU A 98 -3.12 17.39 -10.49
N SER A 99 -2.56 17.00 -9.34
CA SER A 99 -1.11 16.79 -9.18
C SER A 99 -0.62 15.63 -10.04
N ILE A 100 -1.42 14.55 -10.13
CA ILE A 100 -1.18 13.42 -11.03
C ILE A 100 -1.36 13.86 -12.49
N ALA A 101 -2.43 14.59 -12.84
CA ALA A 101 -2.65 15.10 -14.20
C ALA A 101 -1.45 15.92 -14.70
N ARG A 102 -0.91 16.80 -13.86
CA ARG A 102 0.27 17.61 -14.17
C ARG A 102 1.48 16.78 -14.58
N VAL A 103 1.78 15.71 -13.84
CA VAL A 103 2.95 14.88 -14.15
C VAL A 103 2.72 13.97 -15.34
N LEU A 104 1.47 13.74 -15.73
CA LEU A 104 1.12 12.95 -16.91
C LEU A 104 1.20 13.73 -18.22
N LEU A 105 1.27 15.08 -18.17
CA LEU A 105 1.34 15.93 -19.35
C LEU A 105 2.46 15.54 -20.32
N HIS A 106 3.64 15.19 -19.80
CA HIS A 106 4.81 14.79 -20.59
C HIS A 106 4.98 13.26 -20.73
N ASP A 107 3.93 12.50 -20.42
CA ASP A 107 3.87 11.05 -20.60
C ASP A 107 5.03 10.25 -19.97
N PRO A 108 5.35 10.42 -18.67
CA PRO A 108 6.50 9.77 -18.05
C PRO A 108 6.35 8.23 -18.04
N LYS A 109 7.46 7.50 -18.01
CA LYS A 109 7.45 6.03 -17.84
C LYS A 109 7.32 5.61 -16.39
N VAL A 110 7.88 6.41 -15.48
CA VAL A 110 7.96 6.12 -14.04
C VAL A 110 7.27 7.22 -13.24
N LEU A 111 6.29 6.85 -12.43
CA LEU A 111 5.62 7.75 -11.49
C LEU A 111 6.15 7.52 -10.08
N LEU A 112 6.55 8.61 -9.43
CA LEU A 112 7.02 8.65 -8.05
C LEU A 112 5.98 9.41 -7.23
N LEU A 113 5.21 8.71 -6.41
CA LEU A 113 4.11 9.27 -5.65
C LEU A 113 4.46 9.26 -4.17
N ASP A 114 4.55 10.45 -3.58
CA ASP A 114 4.81 10.63 -2.16
C ASP A 114 3.47 10.76 -1.42
N GLU A 115 3.07 9.74 -0.66
CA GLU A 115 1.85 9.74 0.15
C GLU A 115 0.56 10.14 -0.61
N PRO A 116 0.26 9.54 -1.79
CA PRO A 116 -0.79 10.05 -2.68
C PRO A 116 -2.22 9.95 -2.14
N ALA A 117 -2.47 9.19 -1.08
CA ALA A 117 -3.78 9.02 -0.48
C ALA A 117 -3.89 9.64 0.92
N SER A 118 -2.82 10.27 1.39
CA SER A 118 -2.74 10.84 2.74
C SER A 118 -3.80 11.92 2.95
N GLY A 119 -4.54 11.79 4.04
CA GLY A 119 -5.59 12.70 4.49
C GLY A 119 -6.76 12.92 3.52
N LEU A 120 -6.92 12.01 2.54
CA LEU A 120 -8.12 11.93 1.71
C LEU A 120 -9.27 11.24 2.46
N ASP A 121 -10.50 11.58 2.11
CA ASP A 121 -11.69 10.84 2.54
C ASP A 121 -11.77 9.45 1.85
N PRO A 122 -12.58 8.51 2.36
CA PRO A 122 -12.66 7.15 1.81
C PRO A 122 -12.99 7.09 0.31
N ARG A 123 -13.84 7.98 -0.19
CA ARG A 123 -14.22 7.99 -1.61
C ARG A 123 -13.06 8.46 -2.47
N ALA A 124 -12.41 9.56 -2.10
CA ALA A 124 -11.26 10.08 -2.84
C ALA A 124 -10.08 9.09 -2.89
N ARG A 125 -9.88 8.28 -1.83
CA ARG A 125 -8.87 7.19 -1.83
C ARG A 125 -9.17 6.12 -2.88
N ILE A 126 -10.43 5.71 -3.00
CA ILE A 126 -10.86 4.73 -4.01
C ILE A 126 -10.65 5.32 -5.42
N GLU A 127 -11.06 6.58 -5.64
CA GLU A 127 -10.87 7.25 -6.94
C GLU A 127 -9.39 7.32 -7.34
N ILE A 128 -8.49 7.69 -6.42
CA ILE A 128 -7.05 7.67 -6.67
C ILE A 128 -6.55 6.25 -6.94
N ARG A 129 -6.99 5.25 -6.17
CA ARG A 129 -6.60 3.85 -6.36
C ARG A 129 -6.94 3.36 -7.77
N GLU A 130 -8.15 3.60 -8.24
CA GLU A 130 -8.57 3.18 -9.58
C GLU A 130 -7.78 3.90 -10.69
N LEU A 131 -7.50 5.21 -10.51
CA LEU A 131 -6.61 5.94 -11.41
C LEU A 131 -5.21 5.29 -11.48
N LEU A 132 -4.62 4.91 -10.34
CA LEU A 132 -3.30 4.26 -10.32
C LEU A 132 -3.32 2.87 -10.97
N LYS A 133 -4.39 2.10 -10.81
CA LYS A 133 -4.57 0.82 -11.52
C LYS A 133 -4.63 1.03 -13.03
N GLU A 134 -5.35 2.04 -13.50
CA GLU A 134 -5.44 2.36 -14.92
C GLU A 134 -4.08 2.77 -15.49
N LEU A 135 -3.35 3.64 -14.78
CA LEU A 135 -1.99 4.04 -15.17
C LEU A 135 -1.05 2.83 -15.25
N HIS A 136 -1.16 1.89 -14.31
CA HIS A 136 -0.42 0.63 -14.38
C HIS A 136 -0.81 -0.19 -15.62
N ARG A 137 -2.11 -0.31 -15.94
CA ARG A 137 -2.60 -0.99 -17.15
C ARG A 137 -2.09 -0.36 -18.44
N MET A 138 -1.88 0.96 -18.45
CA MET A 138 -1.26 1.71 -19.56
C MET A 138 0.27 1.49 -19.65
N GLY A 139 0.86 0.65 -18.79
CA GLY A 139 2.29 0.31 -18.83
C GLY A 139 3.20 1.23 -18.02
N LYS A 140 2.63 2.08 -17.14
CA LYS A 140 3.41 2.96 -16.26
C LYS A 140 3.99 2.15 -15.09
N THR A 141 5.24 2.44 -14.73
CA THR A 141 5.85 1.94 -13.49
C THR A 141 5.55 2.94 -12.37
N ILE A 142 5.00 2.49 -11.24
CA ILE A 142 4.58 3.38 -10.16
C ILE A 142 5.31 2.99 -8.87
N LEU A 143 6.02 3.94 -8.26
CA LEU A 143 6.58 3.81 -6.92
C LEU A 143 5.78 4.71 -5.97
N ILE A 144 5.20 4.10 -4.94
CA ILE A 144 4.36 4.77 -3.94
C ILE A 144 5.06 4.67 -2.58
N SER A 145 5.24 5.80 -1.88
CA SER A 145 5.40 5.77 -0.42
C SER A 145 4.03 5.87 0.23
N SER A 146 3.78 5.02 1.22
CA SER A 146 2.63 5.16 2.09
C SER A 146 2.92 4.55 3.45
N HIS A 147 2.37 5.17 4.49
CA HIS A 147 2.25 4.59 5.83
C HIS A 147 0.92 3.83 6.02
N ILE A 148 0.02 3.87 5.04
CA ILE A 148 -1.31 3.26 5.07
C ILE A 148 -1.29 1.94 4.29
N LEU A 149 -0.87 0.87 4.97
CA LEU A 149 -0.54 -0.41 4.34
C LEU A 149 -1.73 -1.13 3.68
N HIS A 150 -2.94 -0.96 4.20
CA HIS A 150 -4.13 -1.59 3.62
C HIS A 150 -4.46 -1.07 2.20
N GLU A 151 -4.06 0.16 1.88
CA GLU A 151 -4.27 0.73 0.54
C GLU A 151 -3.27 0.18 -0.49
N LEU A 152 -2.05 -0.11 -0.03
CA LEU A 152 -0.99 -0.66 -0.88
C LEU A 152 -1.26 -2.12 -1.29
N ALA A 153 -1.95 -2.90 -0.45
CA ALA A 153 -2.16 -4.32 -0.67
C ALA A 153 -2.85 -4.64 -2.01
N GLU A 154 -3.78 -3.78 -2.44
CA GLU A 154 -4.53 -3.98 -3.69
C GLU A 154 -3.83 -3.39 -4.93
N LEU A 155 -2.82 -2.56 -4.74
CA LEU A 155 -2.12 -1.83 -5.80
C LEU A 155 -0.75 -2.40 -6.12
N CYS A 156 -0.04 -2.89 -5.10
CA CYS A 156 1.37 -3.19 -5.20
C CYS A 156 1.62 -4.62 -5.69
N THR A 157 2.47 -4.73 -6.70
CA THR A 157 3.04 -6.02 -7.13
C THR A 157 4.24 -6.44 -6.26
N SER A 158 4.88 -5.47 -5.62
CA SER A 158 6.04 -5.66 -4.75
C SER A 158 6.06 -4.60 -3.66
N VAL A 159 6.62 -4.95 -2.50
CA VAL A 159 6.72 -4.07 -1.34
C VAL A 159 8.15 -4.01 -0.83
N GLY A 160 8.55 -2.82 -0.39
CA GLY A 160 9.78 -2.60 0.36
C GLY A 160 9.44 -2.01 1.73
N ILE A 161 9.88 -2.66 2.81
CA ILE A 161 9.69 -2.16 4.18
C ILE A 161 10.99 -1.53 4.65
N ILE A 162 10.92 -0.25 5.03
CA ILE A 162 12.05 0.52 5.52
C ILE A 162 11.78 0.94 6.96
N GLU A 163 12.72 0.67 7.86
CA GLU A 163 12.69 1.11 9.25
C GLU A 163 14.06 1.68 9.63
N GLN A 164 14.08 2.85 10.28
CA GLN A 164 15.32 3.52 10.71
C GLN A 164 16.40 3.62 9.60
N GLY A 165 15.96 3.85 8.35
CA GLY A 165 16.86 3.97 7.20
C GLY A 165 17.40 2.65 6.65
N LYS A 166 16.93 1.49 7.13
CA LYS A 166 17.31 0.17 6.66
C LYS A 166 16.14 -0.53 5.98
N LEU A 167 16.40 -1.18 4.86
CA LEU A 167 15.43 -2.02 4.16
C LEU A 167 15.34 -3.37 4.88
N LEU A 168 14.26 -3.58 5.63
CA LEU A 168 14.01 -4.82 6.36
C LEU A 168 13.51 -5.95 5.45
N PHE A 169 12.72 -5.59 4.43
CA PHE A 169 12.15 -6.54 3.49
C PHE A 169 12.02 -5.91 2.11
N SER A 170 12.24 -6.72 1.08
CA SER A 170 11.91 -6.38 -0.30
C SER A 170 11.54 -7.65 -1.04
N GLY A 171 10.39 -7.64 -1.73
CA GLY A 171 9.89 -8.80 -2.46
C GLY A 171 8.46 -8.60 -2.93
N LYS A 172 7.84 -9.68 -3.43
CA LYS A 172 6.43 -9.65 -3.79
C LYS A 172 5.56 -9.55 -2.53
N VAL A 173 4.36 -9.00 -2.69
CA VAL A 173 3.38 -8.95 -1.60
C VAL A 173 3.05 -10.36 -1.09
N ASP A 174 2.97 -11.35 -1.97
CA ASP A 174 2.70 -12.74 -1.56
C ASP A 174 3.80 -13.35 -0.69
N ASP A 175 5.06 -12.95 -0.91
CA ASP A 175 6.21 -13.47 -0.17
C ASP A 175 6.14 -13.02 1.30
N ILE A 176 5.85 -11.75 1.54
CA ILE A 176 5.71 -11.21 2.90
C ILE A 176 4.47 -11.76 3.60
N LEU A 177 3.35 -11.91 2.89
CA LEU A 177 2.13 -12.50 3.46
C LEU A 177 2.37 -13.96 3.84
N THR A 178 3.11 -14.72 3.03
CA THR A 178 3.45 -16.11 3.33
C THR A 178 4.37 -16.20 4.55
N LYS A 179 5.39 -15.33 4.65
CA LYS A 179 6.25 -15.26 5.83
C LYS A 179 5.47 -14.88 7.10
N ALA A 180 4.50 -13.97 6.98
CA ALA A 180 3.66 -13.56 8.11
C ALA A 180 2.66 -14.65 8.56
N LYS A 181 2.36 -15.65 7.71
CA LYS A 181 1.55 -16.85 8.06
C LYS A 181 2.27 -17.83 8.98
N VAL A 182 3.60 -17.77 9.03
CA VAL A 182 4.36 -18.59 9.98
C VAL A 182 3.99 -18.14 11.40
N GLY A 183 3.59 -19.10 12.24
CA GLY A 183 3.13 -18.80 13.59
C GLY A 183 1.82 -17.97 13.63
N GLN A 184 0.92 -18.16 12.67
CA GLN A 184 -0.42 -17.58 12.71
C GLN A 184 -1.18 -18.09 13.93
N VAL A 185 -1.81 -17.18 14.67
CA VAL A 185 -2.66 -17.53 15.80
C VAL A 185 -4.05 -17.89 15.29
N ILE A 186 -4.63 -18.95 15.82
CA ILE A 186 -6.04 -19.29 15.62
C ILE A 186 -6.77 -18.99 16.93
N HIS A 187 -7.81 -18.19 16.82
CA HIS A 187 -8.70 -17.82 17.90
C HIS A 187 -9.86 -18.82 17.94
N ILE A 188 -10.05 -19.46 19.09
CA ILE A 188 -11.09 -20.45 19.33
C ILE A 188 -11.92 -19.98 20.51
N GLU A 189 -13.24 -20.02 20.37
CA GLU A 189 -14.17 -19.73 21.44
C GLU A 189 -15.08 -20.93 21.69
N VAL A 190 -15.26 -21.23 22.97
CA VAL A 190 -16.17 -22.27 23.46
C VAL A 190 -17.13 -21.65 24.46
N THR A 191 -18.37 -22.14 24.51
CA THR A 191 -19.42 -21.58 25.38
C THR A 191 -19.04 -21.69 26.87
N GLU A 192 -18.32 -22.74 27.24
CA GLU A 192 -17.97 -23.07 28.62
C GLU A 192 -16.75 -24.00 28.62
N ARG A 193 -16.11 -24.15 29.79
CA ARG A 193 -14.95 -25.05 29.99
C ARG A 193 -13.75 -24.71 29.09
N SER A 194 -13.46 -23.42 28.92
CA SER A 194 -12.35 -22.92 28.11
C SER A 194 -10.98 -23.46 28.55
N GLU A 195 -10.73 -23.61 29.85
CA GLU A 195 -9.48 -24.18 30.37
C GLU A 195 -9.34 -25.68 30.08
N ASP A 196 -10.42 -26.45 30.18
CA ASP A 196 -10.42 -27.87 29.82
C ASP A 196 -10.16 -28.03 28.31
N ALA A 197 -10.80 -27.20 27.49
CA ALA A 197 -10.60 -27.18 26.04
C ALA A 197 -9.15 -26.81 25.67
N ALA A 198 -8.58 -25.81 26.33
CA ALA A 198 -7.18 -25.44 26.16
C ALA A 198 -6.24 -26.59 26.57
N THR A 199 -6.55 -27.28 27.66
CA THR A 199 -5.77 -28.45 28.10
C THR A 199 -5.81 -29.59 27.09
N LEU A 200 -6.98 -29.86 26.47
CA LEU A 200 -7.08 -30.80 25.36
C LEU A 200 -6.19 -30.37 24.19
N LEU A 201 -6.26 -29.10 23.79
CA LEU A 201 -5.48 -28.58 22.66
C LEU A 201 -3.97 -28.59 22.91
N ARG A 202 -3.51 -28.42 24.15
CA ARG A 202 -2.08 -28.58 24.52
C ARG A 202 -1.56 -29.99 24.27
N SER A 203 -2.44 -30.99 24.27
CA SER A 203 -2.07 -32.38 24.00
C SER A 203 -2.08 -32.75 22.52
N VAL A 204 -2.53 -31.85 21.64
CA VAL A 204 -2.59 -32.10 20.19
C VAL A 204 -1.22 -31.89 19.57
N ASP A 205 -0.71 -32.96 18.96
CA ASP A 205 0.56 -32.91 18.23
C ASP A 205 0.48 -31.88 17.07
N GLY A 206 1.53 -31.08 16.95
CA GLY A 206 1.58 -29.97 16.00
C GLY A 206 1.02 -28.63 16.47
N ILE A 207 0.45 -28.53 17.69
CA ILE A 207 0.14 -27.23 18.32
C ILE A 207 1.34 -26.78 19.16
N ARG A 208 1.89 -25.60 18.87
CA ARG A 208 3.08 -25.04 19.52
C ARG A 208 2.76 -24.30 20.82
N THR A 209 1.72 -23.47 20.81
CA THR A 209 1.30 -22.67 21.98
C THR A 209 -0.21 -22.72 22.13
N VAL A 210 -0.69 -22.64 23.37
CA VAL A 210 -2.11 -22.57 23.72
C VAL A 210 -2.28 -21.65 24.94
N ASP A 211 -2.85 -20.47 24.70
CA ASP A 211 -3.04 -19.43 25.71
C ASP A 211 -4.53 -19.12 25.87
N VAL A 212 -5.03 -19.10 27.10
CA VAL A 212 -6.40 -18.68 27.40
C VAL A 212 -6.38 -17.20 27.71
N VAL A 213 -6.99 -16.40 26.86
CA VAL A 213 -7.12 -14.95 27.01
C VAL A 213 -8.53 -14.64 27.48
N SER A 214 -8.65 -13.84 28.52
CA SER A 214 -9.94 -13.37 29.04
C SER A 214 -10.05 -11.88 28.82
N ASP A 215 -11.02 -11.43 28.02
CA ASP A 215 -11.31 -10.02 27.78
C ASP A 215 -12.80 -9.74 27.96
N ASN A 216 -13.15 -8.77 28.81
CA ASN A 216 -14.53 -8.36 29.11
C ASN A 216 -15.51 -9.52 29.43
N GLY A 217 -15.03 -10.59 30.08
CA GLY A 217 -15.85 -11.76 30.44
C GLY A 217 -16.01 -12.81 29.32
N HIS A 218 -15.39 -12.60 28.17
CA HIS A 218 -15.26 -13.59 27.10
C HIS A 218 -13.93 -14.32 27.22
N HIS A 219 -13.98 -15.66 27.19
CA HIS A 219 -12.79 -16.51 27.20
C HIS A 219 -12.49 -16.98 25.78
N ARG A 220 -11.30 -16.61 25.29
CA ARG A 220 -10.76 -17.00 23.99
C ARG A 220 -9.54 -17.89 24.20
N ILE A 221 -9.39 -18.90 23.36
CA ILE A 221 -8.21 -19.76 23.33
C ILE A 221 -7.42 -19.41 22.08
N ASP A 222 -6.19 -18.95 22.26
CA ASP A 222 -5.25 -18.60 21.21
C ASP A 222 -4.28 -19.77 21.02
N ILE A 223 -4.29 -20.37 19.84
CA ILE A 223 -3.34 -21.43 19.50
C ILE A 223 -2.42 -21.02 18.37
N THR A 224 -1.17 -21.48 18.41
CA THR A 224 -0.25 -21.38 17.29
C THR A 224 0.08 -22.78 16.79
N ILE A 225 -0.15 -23.06 15.51
CA ILE A 225 0.26 -24.33 14.89
C ILE A 225 1.73 -24.24 14.52
N ASP A 226 2.49 -25.31 14.75
CA ASP A 226 3.87 -25.42 14.26
C ASP A 226 3.89 -25.35 12.72
N SER A 227 4.75 -24.51 12.18
CA SER A 227 4.98 -24.36 10.74
C SER A 227 5.36 -25.65 10.02
N ASN A 228 5.95 -26.63 10.72
CA ASN A 228 6.31 -27.94 10.16
C ASN A 228 5.27 -29.03 10.43
N SER A 229 4.17 -28.69 11.09
CA SER A 229 3.11 -29.65 11.42
C SER A 229 2.29 -30.06 10.19
N SER A 230 1.97 -31.34 10.08
CA SER A 230 0.98 -31.87 9.15
C SER A 230 -0.46 -31.82 9.68
N LEU A 231 -0.69 -31.18 10.84
CA LEU A 231 -2.00 -31.07 11.46
C LEU A 231 -2.97 -30.32 10.54
N ASP A 232 -4.01 -31.02 10.08
CA ASP A 232 -5.10 -30.40 9.36
C ASP A 232 -5.91 -29.54 10.34
N ARG A 233 -6.16 -28.27 9.98
CA ARG A 233 -6.92 -27.33 10.81
C ARG A 233 -8.32 -27.85 11.17
N SER A 234 -8.90 -28.71 10.34
CA SER A 234 -10.20 -29.35 10.59
C SER A 234 -10.18 -30.36 11.76
N GLU A 235 -9.02 -30.86 12.18
CA GLU A 235 -8.94 -31.75 13.34
C GLU A 235 -9.25 -31.03 14.66
N ILE A 236 -8.91 -29.74 14.75
CA ILE A 236 -9.13 -28.93 15.96
C ILE A 236 -10.61 -28.92 16.36
N PRO A 237 -11.56 -28.49 15.49
CA PRO A 237 -12.96 -28.49 15.85
C PRO A 237 -13.51 -29.90 16.05
N ASN A 238 -13.04 -30.89 15.26
CA ASN A 238 -13.47 -32.28 15.41
C ASN A 238 -13.15 -32.84 16.81
N ARG A 239 -11.93 -32.59 17.32
CA ARG A 239 -11.50 -33.05 18.65
C ARG A 239 -12.28 -32.37 19.76
N LEU A 240 -12.49 -31.06 19.65
CA LEU A 240 -13.28 -30.29 20.61
C LEU A 240 -14.73 -30.81 20.68
N ILE A 241 -15.39 -30.95 19.53
CA ILE A 241 -16.77 -31.40 19.45
C ILE A 241 -16.91 -32.85 19.94
N ALA A 242 -15.97 -33.75 19.58
CA ALA A 242 -15.98 -35.14 20.03
C ALA A 242 -15.86 -35.30 21.55
N GLN A 243 -15.19 -34.35 22.23
CA GLN A 243 -15.09 -34.28 23.68
C GLN A 243 -16.22 -33.49 24.34
N GLY A 244 -17.25 -33.12 23.57
CA GLY A 244 -18.46 -32.45 24.05
C GLY A 244 -18.32 -30.94 24.26
N PHE A 245 -17.26 -30.31 23.76
CA PHE A 245 -17.13 -28.85 23.80
C PHE A 245 -18.04 -28.20 22.75
N ARG A 246 -18.77 -27.17 23.16
CA ARG A 246 -19.63 -26.38 22.28
C ARG A 246 -18.84 -25.18 21.76
N MET A 247 -18.42 -25.25 20.50
CA MET A 247 -17.71 -24.16 19.84
C MET A 247 -18.66 -23.07 19.38
N THR A 248 -18.29 -21.82 19.60
CA THR A 248 -19.01 -20.64 19.10
C THR A 248 -18.29 -20.00 17.91
N SER A 249 -16.96 -20.03 17.90
CA SER A 249 -16.15 -19.44 16.85
C SER A 249 -14.81 -20.15 16.70
N MET A 250 -14.31 -20.21 15.47
CA MET A 250 -12.93 -20.56 15.16
C MET A 250 -12.48 -19.71 13.98
N GLN A 251 -11.51 -18.83 14.21
CA GLN A 251 -11.03 -17.88 13.21
C GLN A 251 -9.52 -17.82 13.25
N GLY A 252 -8.89 -17.97 12.08
CA GLY A 252 -7.47 -17.63 11.95
C GLY A 252 -7.29 -16.12 12.00
N GLU A 253 -6.25 -15.64 12.68
CA GLU A 253 -5.85 -14.24 12.66
C GLU A 253 -5.72 -13.76 11.20
N GLN A 254 -6.43 -12.70 10.81
CA GLN A 254 -6.30 -12.18 9.44
C GLN A 254 -4.89 -11.64 9.22
N ILE A 255 -4.22 -12.20 8.21
CA ILE A 255 -2.89 -11.72 7.80
C ILE A 255 -3.08 -10.80 6.62
N ASN A 256 -2.76 -9.54 6.86
CA ASN A 256 -2.66 -8.50 5.86
C ASN A 256 -1.26 -7.87 5.94
N LEU A 257 -0.99 -6.90 5.07
CA LEU A 257 0.29 -6.20 5.04
C LEU A 257 0.62 -5.48 6.35
N GLU A 258 -0.38 -4.99 7.08
CA GLU A 258 -0.21 -4.29 8.35
C GLU A 258 0.26 -5.24 9.45
N THR A 259 -0.43 -6.38 9.62
CA THR A 259 -0.01 -7.44 10.55
C THR A 259 1.38 -7.98 10.17
N ALA A 260 1.65 -8.15 8.87
CA ALA A 260 2.95 -8.62 8.39
C ALA A 260 4.08 -7.63 8.70
N PHE A 261 3.85 -6.33 8.49
CA PHE A 261 4.78 -5.26 8.87
C PHE A 261 5.06 -5.28 10.38
N MET A 262 4.01 -5.34 11.21
CA MET A 262 4.15 -5.37 12.67
C MET A 262 4.93 -6.60 13.16
N ARG A 263 4.74 -7.77 12.53
CA ARG A 263 5.50 -8.98 12.87
C ARG A 263 6.96 -8.87 12.45
N LEU A 264 7.26 -8.26 11.30
CA LEU A 264 8.64 -8.02 10.83
C LEU A 264 9.40 -7.02 11.71
N THR A 265 8.80 -5.89 12.07
CA THR A 265 9.47 -4.87 12.91
C THR A 265 9.68 -5.35 14.35
N LYS A 266 8.85 -6.26 14.85
CA LYS A 266 9.05 -6.92 16.15
C LYS A 266 10.11 -8.04 16.12
N GLY A 267 10.73 -8.33 14.97
CA GLY A 267 11.70 -9.42 14.83
C GLY A 267 11.10 -10.82 14.90
N LEU A 268 9.78 -10.95 14.70
CA LEU A 268 9.07 -12.24 14.74
C LEU A 268 9.10 -12.97 13.39
N VAL A 269 9.61 -12.30 12.36
CA VAL A 269 9.77 -12.82 10.99
C VAL A 269 11.23 -12.61 10.61
N GLY A 270 12.11 -13.44 11.16
CA GLY A 270 13.56 -13.43 10.94
C GLY A 270 14.06 -14.84 10.73
#